data_AF-A0A0K8W2A9-F1
#
_entry.id   AF-A0A0K8W2A9-F1
#
_cell.length_a   1.000
_cell.length_b   1.000
_cell.length_c   1.000
_cell.angle_alpha   90.00
_cell.angle_beta   90.00
_cell.angle_gamma   90.00
#
_symmetry.space_group_name_H-M   'P 1'
#
loop_
_entity.id
_entity.type
_entity.pdbx_description
1 polymer ?
#
loop_
_entity_poly.entity_id
_entity_poly.type
_entity_poly.pdbx_seq_one_letter_code
_entity_poly.pdbx_strand_id
1 'polypeptide(L)'
;MSEYWLISAPGDKTCQQTFDTMNNLTSKQNNLCNNYKFHIPDLKVGTLDQLVGLSDDLGKLDTYVEQITRKVAAYLGEVLEDQRDKLHENLLANNTDLSVYITRFQWDMAKYPIKQSLRNIADIISKQIGQIDADLKTKSTAYNSLKGNLQNLEKKQTGSLLTRNL
;
A
#
# COMPACT_ATOMS: atom_id res chain seq x y z
N MET A 1 -14.75 -0.35 -7.63
CA MET A 1 -13.57 -0.90 -6.94
C MET A 1 -12.84 -1.73 -7.98
N SER A 2 -11.60 -1.37 -8.32
CA SER A 2 -10.83 -2.09 -9.33
C SER A 2 -10.12 -3.26 -8.67
N GLU A 3 -10.38 -4.47 -9.14
CA GLU A 3 -9.75 -5.70 -8.64
C GLU A 3 -8.56 -6.04 -9.55
N TYR A 4 -7.44 -6.43 -8.93
CA TYR A 4 -6.22 -6.81 -9.64
C TYR A 4 -5.78 -8.19 -9.16
N TRP A 5 -5.38 -9.02 -10.11
CA TRP A 5 -4.90 -10.38 -9.86
C TRP A 5 -3.41 -10.45 -10.21
N LEU A 6 -2.59 -10.89 -9.26
CA LEU A 6 -1.17 -11.16 -9.48
C LEU A 6 -1.00 -12.67 -9.68
N ILE A 7 -0.52 -13.06 -10.86
CA ILE A 7 -0.33 -14.46 -11.24
C ILE A 7 1.12 -14.65 -11.68
N SER A 8 1.71 -15.77 -11.29
CA SER A 8 3.01 -16.24 -11.78
C SER A 8 2.83 -17.54 -12.53
N ALA A 9 3.51 -17.69 -13.67
CA ALA A 9 3.51 -18.89 -14.48
C ALA A 9 4.94 -19.27 -14.86
N PRO A 10 5.28 -20.57 -14.97
CA PRO A 10 6.60 -21.00 -15.37
C PRO A 10 6.93 -20.53 -16.79
N GLY A 11 8.16 -20.06 -16.98
CA GLY A 11 8.67 -19.68 -18.29
C GLY A 11 9.10 -20.91 -19.09
N ASP A 12 8.14 -21.67 -19.66
CA ASP A 12 8.41 -22.93 -20.37
C ASP A 12 9.56 -22.82 -21.40
N LYS A 13 9.51 -21.81 -22.27
CA LYS A 13 10.56 -21.55 -23.29
C LYS A 13 11.23 -20.19 -23.10
N THR A 14 10.42 -19.14 -22.99
CA THR A 14 10.86 -17.80 -22.60
C THR A 14 9.72 -17.13 -21.84
N CYS A 15 10.04 -16.26 -20.89
CA CYS A 15 9.03 -15.49 -20.15
C CYS A 15 8.12 -14.68 -21.09
N GLN A 16 8.69 -14.20 -22.20
CA GLN A 16 7.96 -13.46 -23.24
C GLN A 16 6.90 -14.33 -23.93
N GLN A 17 7.25 -15.54 -24.35
CA GLN A 17 6.30 -16.44 -25.01
C GLN A 17 5.18 -16.89 -24.08
N THR A 18 5.48 -17.17 -22.81
CA THR A 18 4.45 -17.49 -21.80
C THR A 18 3.47 -16.33 -21.64
N PHE A 19 3.99 -15.10 -21.51
CA PHE A 19 3.16 -13.91 -21.41
C PHE A 19 2.31 -13.70 -22.68
N ASP A 20 2.89 -13.81 -23.86
CA ASP A 20 2.17 -13.61 -25.12
C ASP A 20 1.07 -14.67 -25.34
N THR A 21 1.34 -15.91 -24.95
CA THR A 21 0.36 -17.01 -25.01
C THR A 21 -0.81 -16.74 -24.07
N MET A 22 -0.52 -16.41 -22.80
CA MET A 22 -1.54 -16.05 -21.82
C MET A 22 -2.36 -14.84 -22.30
N ASN A 23 -1.69 -13.79 -22.79
CA ASN A 23 -2.34 -12.57 -23.25
C ASN A 23 -3.21 -12.79 -24.49
N ASN A 24 -2.79 -13.67 -25.41
CA ASN A 24 -3.60 -14.05 -26.55
C ASN A 24 -4.90 -14.76 -26.13
N LEU A 25 -4.82 -15.68 -25.16
CA LEU A 25 -5.98 -16.44 -24.68
C LEU A 25 -6.93 -15.60 -23.82
N THR A 26 -6.40 -14.83 -22.86
CA THR A 26 -7.24 -14.12 -21.89
C THR A 26 -7.70 -12.77 -22.39
N SER A 27 -6.85 -12.01 -23.07
CA SER A 27 -7.18 -10.67 -23.56
C SER A 27 -7.69 -10.70 -25.00
N LYS A 28 -6.91 -11.22 -25.97
CA LYS A 28 -7.27 -11.07 -27.39
C LYS A 28 -8.42 -11.95 -27.85
N GLN A 29 -8.49 -13.20 -27.38
CA GLN A 29 -9.52 -14.14 -27.83
C GLN A 29 -10.81 -14.03 -27.03
N ASN A 30 -10.71 -13.85 -25.71
CA ASN A 30 -11.87 -13.90 -24.81
C ASN A 30 -12.19 -12.58 -24.12
N ASN A 31 -11.34 -11.54 -24.25
CA ASN A 31 -11.50 -10.22 -23.64
C ASN A 31 -11.87 -10.24 -22.14
N LEU A 32 -11.27 -11.18 -21.41
CA LEU A 32 -11.55 -11.43 -19.99
C LEU A 32 -10.81 -10.45 -19.08
N CYS A 33 -9.59 -10.06 -19.44
CA CYS A 33 -8.76 -9.19 -18.63
C CYS A 33 -7.71 -8.42 -19.44
N ASN A 34 -7.18 -7.35 -18.84
CA ASN A 34 -6.02 -6.61 -19.31
C ASN A 34 -4.76 -7.11 -18.59
N ASN A 35 -3.78 -7.60 -19.34
CA ASN A 35 -2.56 -8.15 -18.77
C ASN A 35 -1.41 -7.14 -18.80
N TYR A 36 -0.70 -7.04 -17.69
CA TYR A 36 0.48 -6.19 -17.54
C TYR A 36 1.64 -7.03 -17.02
N LYS A 37 2.86 -6.72 -17.47
CA LYS A 37 4.06 -7.40 -16.97
C LYS A 37 4.44 -6.84 -15.61
N PHE A 38 4.72 -7.73 -14.66
CA PHE A 38 5.20 -7.37 -13.33
C PHE A 38 6.69 -7.71 -13.23
N HIS A 39 7.55 -6.69 -13.31
CA HIS A 39 9.00 -6.89 -13.35
C HIS A 39 9.58 -7.10 -11.96
N ILE A 40 9.94 -8.35 -11.65
CA ILE A 40 10.69 -8.74 -10.45
C ILE A 40 12.15 -9.02 -10.86
N PRO A 41 13.15 -8.37 -10.25
CA PRO A 41 14.55 -8.63 -10.54
C PRO A 41 15.00 -9.96 -9.94
N ASP A 42 16.17 -10.43 -10.36
CA ASP A 42 16.80 -11.60 -9.75
C ASP A 42 17.25 -11.26 -8.32
N LEU A 43 16.51 -11.80 -7.35
CA LEU A 43 16.79 -11.64 -5.93
C LEU A 43 17.69 -12.79 -5.44
N LYS A 44 18.58 -12.49 -4.50
CA LYS A 44 19.45 -13.50 -3.91
C LYS A 44 18.66 -14.46 -3.02
N VAL A 45 18.32 -15.62 -3.57
CA VAL A 45 17.70 -16.73 -2.86
C VAL A 45 18.72 -17.52 -2.03
N GLY A 46 18.29 -17.98 -0.85
CA GLY A 46 19.09 -18.79 0.07
C GLY A 46 18.89 -20.29 -0.14
N THR A 47 18.87 -21.05 0.95
CA THR A 47 18.51 -22.47 0.91
C THR A 47 16.99 -22.66 0.83
N LEU A 48 16.53 -23.83 0.39
CA LEU A 48 15.10 -24.16 0.36
C LEU A 48 14.44 -24.03 1.74
N ASP A 49 15.11 -24.48 2.80
CA ASP A 49 14.65 -24.36 4.18
C ASP A 49 14.40 -22.90 4.59
N GLN A 50 15.32 -22.00 4.24
CA GLN A 50 15.16 -20.56 4.46
C GLN A 50 13.98 -19.98 3.67
N LEU A 51 13.74 -20.47 2.45
CA LEU A 51 12.60 -20.02 1.63
C LEU A 51 11.26 -20.47 2.20
N VAL A 52 11.18 -21.69 2.75
CA VAL A 52 9.97 -22.19 3.40
C VAL A 52 9.63 -21.33 4.61
N GLY A 53 10.59 -21.11 5.52
CA GLY A 53 10.36 -20.24 6.68
C GLY A 53 10.03 -18.79 6.29
N LEU A 54 10.70 -18.27 5.26
CA LEU A 54 10.42 -16.93 4.75
C LEU A 54 9.02 -16.82 4.14
N SER A 55 8.48 -17.87 3.53
CA SER A 55 7.14 -17.87 2.95
C SER A 55 6.06 -17.58 4.02
N ASP A 56 6.19 -18.21 5.20
CA ASP A 56 5.26 -17.99 6.31
C ASP A 56 5.41 -16.57 6.89
N ASP A 57 6.66 -16.10 7.03
CA ASP A 57 6.94 -14.76 7.53
C ASP A 57 6.42 -13.68 6.56
N LEU A 58 6.57 -13.89 5.25
CA LEU A 58 6.03 -13.00 4.22
C LEU A 58 4.50 -12.97 4.23
N GLY A 59 3.82 -14.10 4.47
CA GLY A 59 2.36 -14.11 4.60
C GLY A 59 1.85 -13.26 5.79
N LYS A 60 2.56 -13.32 6.92
CA LYS A 60 2.26 -12.46 8.09
C LYS A 60 2.56 -10.99 7.79
N LEU A 61 3.71 -10.73 7.16
CA LEU A 61 4.13 -9.37 6.80
C LEU A 61 3.13 -8.74 5.82
N ASP A 62 2.67 -9.48 4.82
CA ASP A 62 1.68 -9.02 3.84
C ASP A 62 0.38 -8.58 4.50
N THR A 63 -0.18 -9.43 5.37
CA THR A 63 -1.39 -9.11 6.16
C THR A 63 -1.18 -7.85 6.99
N TYR A 64 0.01 -7.70 7.60
CA TYR A 64 0.34 -6.52 8.39
C TYR A 64 0.45 -5.26 7.53
N VAL A 65 1.14 -5.32 6.39
CA VAL A 65 1.27 -4.19 5.44
C VAL A 65 -0.10 -3.75 4.93
N GLU A 66 -0.97 -4.70 4.58
CA GLU A 66 -2.33 -4.41 4.13
C GLU A 66 -3.12 -3.66 5.22
N GLN A 67 -3.07 -4.16 6.46
CA GLN A 67 -3.76 -3.55 7.59
C GLN A 67 -3.31 -2.09 7.80
N ILE A 68 -2.00 -1.83 7.81
CA ILE A 68 -1.47 -0.48 7.98
C ILE A 68 -1.84 0.41 6.80
N THR A 69 -1.77 -0.09 5.57
CA THR A 69 -2.15 0.67 4.36
C THR A 69 -3.62 1.09 4.40
N ARG A 70 -4.52 0.17 4.77
CA ARG A 70 -5.95 0.47 4.95
C ARG A 70 -6.19 1.51 6.04
N LYS A 71 -5.45 1.42 7.15
CA LYS A 71 -5.52 2.37 8.26
C LYS A 71 -5.08 3.77 7.83
N VAL A 72 -3.98 3.89 7.07
CA VAL A 72 -3.52 5.17 6.50
C VAL A 72 -4.58 5.77 5.58
N ALA A 73 -5.13 4.98 4.66
CA ALA A 73 -6.15 5.45 3.72
C ALA A 73 -7.45 5.88 4.42
N ALA A 74 -7.90 5.11 5.41
CA ALA A 74 -9.07 5.45 6.23
C ALA A 74 -8.86 6.76 6.97
N TYR A 75 -7.69 6.94 7.60
CA TYR A 75 -7.39 8.16 8.34
C TYR A 75 -7.29 9.39 7.44
N LEU A 76 -6.70 9.27 6.25
CA LEU A 76 -6.70 10.35 5.26
C LEU A 76 -8.15 10.77 4.89
N GLY A 77 -9.06 9.80 4.78
CA GLY A 77 -10.47 10.06 4.54
C GLY A 77 -11.21 10.72 5.71
N GLU A 78 -10.74 10.55 6.95
CA GLU A 78 -11.26 11.27 8.12
C GLU A 78 -10.75 12.72 8.16
N VAL A 79 -9.49 12.94 7.81
CA VAL A 79 -8.86 14.27 7.78
C VAL A 79 -9.44 15.16 6.69
N LEU A 80 -9.86 14.59 5.56
CA LEU A 80 -10.47 15.35 4.47
C LEU A 80 -11.89 15.85 4.78
N GLU A 81 -12.53 15.36 5.85
CA GLU A 81 -13.88 15.76 6.29
C GLU A 81 -14.87 15.94 5.13
N ASP A 82 -15.21 17.19 4.79
CA ASP A 82 -16.16 17.57 3.73
C ASP A 82 -15.65 17.33 2.30
N GLN A 83 -14.36 17.04 2.12
CA GLN A 83 -13.71 16.77 0.83
C GLN A 83 -13.38 15.28 0.65
N ARG A 84 -14.11 14.40 1.31
CA ARG A 84 -13.90 12.95 1.24
C ARG A 84 -13.97 12.41 -0.21
N ASP A 85 -14.72 13.08 -1.08
CA ASP A 85 -14.79 12.74 -2.52
C ASP A 85 -13.44 12.88 -3.23
N LYS A 86 -12.54 13.73 -2.72
CA LYS A 86 -11.16 13.89 -3.22
C LYS A 86 -10.16 12.89 -2.65
N LEU A 87 -10.60 11.95 -1.80
CA LEU A 87 -9.71 10.96 -1.21
C LEU A 87 -8.97 10.16 -2.30
N HIS A 88 -9.67 9.79 -3.36
CA HIS A 88 -9.08 9.09 -4.50
C HIS A 88 -7.99 9.90 -5.22
N GLU A 89 -8.13 11.22 -5.27
CA GLU A 89 -7.14 12.11 -5.89
C GLU A 89 -5.87 12.28 -5.02
N ASN A 90 -6.00 12.08 -3.70
CA ASN A 90 -4.90 12.22 -2.75
C ASN A 90 -4.16 10.91 -2.48
N LEU A 91 -4.78 9.76 -2.77
CA LEU A 91 -4.16 8.44 -2.64
C LEU A 91 -3.26 8.15 -3.84
N LEU A 92 -2.07 8.75 -3.84
CA LEU A 92 -1.06 8.59 -4.88
C LEU A 92 0.14 7.80 -4.35
N ALA A 93 0.69 6.92 -5.19
CA ALA A 93 1.98 6.27 -4.95
C ALA A 93 3.03 6.90 -5.85
N ASN A 94 4.10 7.46 -5.28
CA ASN A 94 5.13 8.21 -6.02
C ASN A 94 4.53 9.26 -6.98
N ASN A 95 3.56 10.05 -6.49
CA ASN A 95 2.81 11.06 -7.25
C ASN A 95 2.08 10.50 -8.50
N THR A 96 1.80 9.21 -8.51
CA THR A 96 1.11 8.52 -9.61
C THR A 96 -0.13 7.81 -9.06
N ASP A 97 -1.17 7.71 -9.88
CA ASP A 97 -2.37 6.94 -9.55
C ASP A 97 -2.00 5.47 -9.24
N LEU A 98 -2.67 4.88 -8.25
CA LEU A 98 -2.39 3.50 -7.81
C LEU A 98 -2.55 2.47 -8.94
N SER A 99 -3.51 2.66 -9.84
CA SER A 99 -3.74 1.78 -10.99
C SER A 99 -2.55 1.84 -11.95
N VAL A 100 -2.04 3.04 -12.21
CA VAL A 100 -0.87 3.24 -13.07
C VAL A 100 0.40 2.70 -12.38
N TYR A 101 0.53 2.92 -11.08
CA TYR A 101 1.64 2.42 -10.28
C TYR A 101 1.74 0.88 -10.31
N ILE A 102 0.62 0.18 -10.12
CA ILE A 102 0.57 -1.30 -10.15
C ILE A 102 0.85 -1.83 -11.56
N THR A 103 0.24 -1.24 -12.59
CA THR A 103 0.40 -1.71 -13.98
C THR A 103 1.77 -1.40 -14.60
N ARG A 104 2.53 -0.47 -14.00
CA ARG A 104 3.90 -0.10 -14.40
C ARG A 104 4.90 -0.30 -13.26
N PHE A 105 4.64 -1.27 -12.39
CA PHE A 105 5.48 -1.54 -11.24
C PHE A 105 6.93 -1.76 -11.64
N GLN A 106 7.83 -1.13 -10.89
CA GLN A 106 9.27 -1.35 -10.98
C GLN A 106 9.82 -1.53 -9.58
N TRP A 107 10.74 -2.47 -9.45
CA TRP A 107 11.43 -2.72 -8.20
C TRP A 107 12.34 -1.55 -7.84
N ASP A 108 12.14 -0.97 -6.65
CA ASP A 108 12.99 0.10 -6.13
C ASP A 108 14.32 -0.48 -5.63
N MET A 109 15.31 -0.57 -6.53
CA MET A 109 16.64 -1.11 -6.21
C MET A 109 17.43 -0.24 -5.23
N ALA A 110 17.06 1.02 -5.06
CA ALA A 110 17.71 1.91 -4.10
C ALA A 110 17.21 1.63 -2.68
N LYS A 111 15.90 1.44 -2.50
CA LYS A 111 15.30 1.08 -1.20
C LYS A 111 15.47 -0.40 -0.86
N TYR A 112 15.39 -1.29 -1.84
CA TYR A 112 15.44 -2.75 -1.67
C TYR A 112 16.52 -3.37 -2.57
N PRO A 113 17.80 -3.32 -2.17
CA PRO A 113 18.90 -3.73 -3.04
C PRO A 113 18.91 -5.23 -3.32
N ILE A 114 18.95 -5.62 -4.60
CA ILE A 114 18.90 -7.02 -5.06
C ILE A 114 20.07 -7.91 -4.57
N LYS A 115 21.17 -7.27 -4.16
CA LYS A 115 22.36 -7.95 -3.63
C LYS A 115 22.19 -8.44 -2.18
N GLN A 116 21.21 -7.89 -1.46
CA GLN A 116 20.92 -8.31 -0.09
C GLN A 116 20.10 -9.60 -0.08
N SER A 117 20.12 -10.32 1.04
CA SER A 117 19.28 -11.51 1.21
C SER A 117 17.81 -11.12 1.27
N LEU A 118 16.93 -12.03 0.82
CA LEU A 118 15.49 -11.85 0.90
C LEU A 118 15.00 -11.55 2.32
N ARG A 119 15.56 -12.22 3.33
CA ARG A 119 15.24 -11.96 4.73
C ARG A 119 15.56 -10.51 5.13
N ASN A 120 16.73 -10.00 4.75
CA ASN A 120 17.08 -8.61 5.07
C ASN A 120 16.16 -7.61 4.37
N ILE A 121 15.76 -7.89 3.12
CA ILE A 121 14.78 -7.06 2.41
C ILE A 121 13.43 -7.08 3.14
N ALA A 122 12.94 -8.25 3.55
CA ALA A 122 11.70 -8.38 4.33
C ALA A 122 11.77 -7.63 5.66
N ASP A 123 12.91 -7.71 6.36
CA ASP A 123 13.13 -6.98 7.62
C ASP A 123 13.12 -5.46 7.42
N ILE A 124 13.72 -4.97 6.33
CA ILE A 124 13.67 -3.55 5.95
C ILE A 124 12.22 -3.10 5.73
N ILE A 125 11.44 -3.86 4.98
CA ILE A 125 10.02 -3.57 4.73
C ILE A 125 9.24 -3.55 6.05
N SER A 126 9.39 -4.59 6.87
CA SER A 126 8.73 -4.71 8.17
C SER A 126 9.02 -3.51 9.08
N LYS A 127 10.30 -3.12 9.18
CA LYS A 127 10.71 -1.96 9.98
C LYS A 127 10.12 -0.65 9.45
N GLN A 128 10.11 -0.45 8.13
CA GLN A 128 9.53 0.74 7.51
C GLN A 128 8.03 0.84 7.79
N ILE A 129 7.29 -0.26 7.63
CA ILE A 129 5.84 -0.29 7.90
C ILE A 129 5.55 -0.06 9.38
N GLY A 130 6.34 -0.65 10.28
CA GLY A 130 6.22 -0.39 11.72
C GLY A 130 6.46 1.07 12.09
N GLN A 131 7.44 1.72 11.45
CA GLN A 131 7.68 3.16 11.64
C GLN A 131 6.50 4.00 11.13
N ILE A 132 5.97 3.68 9.94
CA ILE A 132 4.80 4.37 9.38
C ILE A 132 3.59 4.25 10.32
N ASP A 133 3.33 3.08 10.90
CA ASP A 133 2.22 2.91 11.86
C ASP A 133 2.42 3.73 13.15
N ALA A 134 3.64 3.74 13.70
CA ALA A 134 3.97 4.53 14.88
C ALA A 134 3.81 6.05 14.62
N ASP A 135 4.30 6.52 13.47
CA ASP A 135 4.17 7.91 13.06
C ASP A 135 2.70 8.29 12.83
N LEU A 136 1.93 7.44 12.14
CA LEU A 136 0.49 7.64 11.95
C LEU A 136 -0.24 7.74 13.29
N LYS A 137 0.03 6.83 14.23
CA LYS A 137 -0.60 6.84 15.56
C LYS A 137 -0.29 8.13 16.33
N THR A 138 0.95 8.59 16.27
CA THR A 138 1.41 9.80 16.94
C THR A 138 0.73 11.04 16.35
N LYS A 139 0.75 11.18 15.02
CA LYS A 139 0.13 12.30 14.30
C LYS A 139 -1.40 12.30 14.47
N SER A 140 -2.02 11.12 14.40
CA SER A 140 -3.47 10.97 14.56
C SER A 140 -3.94 11.38 15.95
N THR A 141 -3.21 10.96 16.99
CA THR A 141 -3.53 11.34 18.38
C THR A 141 -3.42 12.85 18.58
N ALA A 142 -2.34 13.47 18.06
CA ALA A 142 -2.15 14.91 18.15
C ALA A 142 -3.25 15.69 17.43
N TYR A 143 -3.60 15.29 16.20
CA TYR A 143 -4.66 15.90 15.41
C TYR A 143 -6.02 15.79 16.12
N ASN A 144 -6.39 14.60 16.60
CA ASN A 144 -7.67 14.38 17.28
C ASN A 144 -7.77 15.17 18.59
N SER A 145 -6.67 15.33 19.33
CA SER A 145 -6.63 16.19 20.52
C SER A 145 -6.87 17.65 20.17
N LEU A 146 -6.21 18.18 19.12
CA LEU A 146 -6.40 19.55 18.65
C LEU A 146 -7.83 19.78 18.14
N LYS A 147 -8.38 18.85 17.34
CA LYS A 147 -9.75 18.89 16.85
C LYS A 147 -10.76 18.92 18.00
N GLY A 148 -10.60 18.06 19.01
CA GLY A 148 -11.45 18.05 20.20
C GLY A 148 -11.37 19.35 21.00
N ASN A 149 -10.17 19.91 21.16
CA ASN A 149 -9.98 21.22 21.82
C ASN A 149 -10.69 22.34 21.06
N LEU A 150 -10.57 22.37 19.72
CA LEU A 150 -11.24 23.36 18.87
C LEU A 150 -12.76 23.25 18.97
N GLN A 151 -13.32 22.04 18.87
CA GLN A 151 -14.76 21.82 19.03
C GLN A 151 -15.28 22.26 20.42
N ASN A 152 -14.49 22.04 21.48
CA ASN A 152 -14.82 22.50 22.81
C ASN A 152 -14.81 24.03 22.92
N LEU A 153 -13.87 24.71 22.24
CA LEU A 153 -13.82 26.17 22.17
C LEU A 153 -15.03 26.73 21.40
N GLU A 154 -15.36 26.17 20.25
CA GLU A 154 -16.52 26.58 19.44
C GLU A 154 -17.83 26.43 20.20
N LYS A 155 -18.03 25.33 20.94
CA LYS A 155 -19.21 25.13 21.79
C LYS A 155 -19.31 26.16 22.92
N LYS A 156 -18.18 26.56 23.51
CA LYS A 156 -18.13 27.61 24.53
C LYS A 156 -18.44 29.00 23.95
N GLN A 157 -18.26 29.18 22.65
CA GLN A 157 -18.49 30.46 21.96
C GLN A 157 -19.90 30.60 21.37
N THR A 158 -20.54 29.47 21.02
CA THR A 158 -21.88 29.38 20.43
C THR A 158 -23.01 29.16 21.45
N GLY A 159 -22.69 29.00 22.74
CA GLY A 159 -23.68 28.95 23.83
C GLY A 159 -24.45 30.26 24.02
N SER A 160 -25.59 30.19 24.70
CA SER A 160 -26.39 31.36 25.13
C SER A 160 -25.50 32.40 25.82
N LEU A 161 -25.83 33.70 25.71
CA LEU A 161 -25.08 34.81 26.33
C LEU A 161 -24.83 34.62 27.84
N LEU A 162 -25.63 33.79 28.52
CA LEU A 162 -25.45 33.41 29.94
C LEU A 162 -24.33 32.39 30.20
N THR A 163 -23.87 31.63 29.19
CA THR A 163 -22.86 30.57 29.32
C THR A 163 -21.63 30.79 28.43
N ARG A 164 -21.64 31.85 27.61
CA ARG A 164 -20.54 32.24 26.76
C ARG A 164 -19.42 32.87 27.61
N ASN A 165 -18.18 32.44 27.43
CA ASN A 165 -17.03 33.15 28.01
C ASN A 165 -16.97 34.58 27.42
N LEU A 166 -16.98 35.58 28.30
CA LEU A 166 -16.81 37.00 27.97
C LEU A 166 -15.34 37.36 27.82
#